data_AF-A0A9W4ST19-F1
#
_entry.id   AF-A0A9W4ST19-F1
#
_cell.length_a   1.000
_cell.length_b   1.000
_cell.length_c   1.000
_cell.angle_alpha   90.00
_cell.angle_beta   90.00
_cell.angle_gamma   90.00
#
_symmetry.space_group_name_H-M   'P 1'
#
loop_
_entity.id
_entity.type
_entity.pdbx_description
1 polymer ?
#
loop_
_entity_poly.entity_id
_entity_poly.type
_entity_poly.pdbx_seq_one_letter_code
_entity_poly.pdbx_strand_id
1 'polypeptide(L)'
;MFETEPDRIPSSFELLGWLQEPFSQPIEIPKMIYEIYIRPNLSLQDSNKFFRSSDEFSFRVMSDIIAIINPPTTGNTEDSFHSFWDALIIKPINIACPNGKYNRNSSSNTSTKKLRPDFSYTLDGACLARGEEKGPNTDNDPAEELTSKLIWTYGSCPYIFGYYARGFDVTYCYLYNEDNQVYRKDLITCNLKTLIGRMNAFVIGRNIGRLLPLIRKGLGDSFHKEFYIIHRPNSQKIIELMQNVVVKRYTSKADFPAKLEKIYRMMDDRQVPYVDHIVQMNKGDNEKLPNIIFSPKGLIHRPSSMKQLVIALYCVLSALKVLHEIGYIHQDIRWENVLKYIDRNAWFIIDFEDASEYPAPGIRHLDRSNHSPEIFKDFHDTSVDMWSIGYLIMTAHVKLPINETLRKYAMELMKENAPISAEIALGFLWQNYKEILRLEGFFRVTNR
;
A
#
# COMPACT_ATOMS: atom_id res chain seq x y z
N MET A 1 -30.43 -7.03 13.47
CA MET A 1 -29.47 -8.15 13.33
C MET A 1 -28.01 -7.70 13.28
N PHE A 2 -27.70 -6.43 12.96
CA PHE A 2 -26.33 -5.93 12.73
C PHE A 2 -25.90 -4.71 13.59
N GLU A 3 -26.68 -4.34 14.61
CA GLU A 3 -26.76 -2.93 15.03
C GLU A 3 -25.82 -2.45 16.15
N THR A 4 -25.06 -3.31 16.82
CA THR A 4 -24.07 -2.81 17.78
C THR A 4 -22.71 -2.71 17.10
N GLU A 5 -22.28 -1.49 16.79
CA GLU A 5 -20.87 -1.23 16.55
C GLU A 5 -20.09 -1.59 17.82
N PRO A 6 -18.93 -2.26 17.71
CA PRO A 6 -18.11 -2.53 18.87
C PRO A 6 -17.53 -1.22 19.43
N ASP A 7 -17.59 -1.04 20.75
CA ASP A 7 -17.06 0.17 21.40
C ASP A 7 -15.54 0.11 21.64
N ARG A 8 -14.95 -1.09 21.58
CA ARG A 8 -13.52 -1.34 21.76
C ARG A 8 -13.01 -2.46 20.85
N ILE A 9 -11.72 -2.40 20.53
CA ILE A 9 -11.03 -3.50 19.85
C ILE A 9 -10.78 -4.61 20.89
N PRO A 10 -11.28 -5.84 20.71
CA PRO A 10 -11.05 -6.94 21.65
C PRO A 10 -9.57 -7.23 21.84
N SER A 11 -9.19 -7.67 23.04
CA SER A 11 -7.84 -8.20 23.24
C SER A 11 -7.65 -9.52 22.51
N SER A 12 -6.41 -9.93 22.28
CA SER A 12 -6.10 -11.22 21.65
C SER A 12 -6.64 -12.43 22.40
N PHE A 13 -6.90 -12.30 23.71
CA PHE A 13 -7.49 -13.35 24.55
C PHE A 13 -9.02 -13.45 24.38
N GLU A 14 -9.69 -12.32 24.18
CA GLU A 14 -11.16 -12.25 24.02
C GLU A 14 -11.60 -12.45 22.56
N LEU A 15 -10.67 -12.29 21.61
CA LEU A 15 -10.99 -12.18 20.18
C LEU A 15 -11.78 -13.37 19.62
N LEU A 16 -11.39 -14.61 19.95
CA LEU A 16 -12.11 -15.79 19.45
C LEU A 16 -13.57 -15.81 19.95
N GLY A 17 -13.79 -15.55 21.23
CA GLY A 17 -15.12 -15.49 21.82
C GLY A 17 -15.98 -14.42 21.16
N TRP A 18 -15.40 -13.24 20.92
CA TRP A 18 -16.06 -12.15 20.22
C TRP A 18 -16.42 -12.50 18.76
N LEU A 19 -15.50 -13.13 18.03
CA LEU A 19 -15.74 -13.54 16.64
C LEU A 19 -16.83 -14.62 16.52
N GLN A 20 -17.05 -15.43 17.56
CA GLN A 20 -18.08 -16.46 17.61
C GLN A 20 -19.42 -15.99 18.18
N GLU A 21 -19.53 -14.71 18.57
CA GLU A 21 -20.78 -14.14 19.08
C GLU A 21 -21.92 -14.37 18.07
N PRO A 22 -22.99 -15.08 18.47
CA PRO A 22 -24.10 -15.36 17.58
C PRO A 22 -24.91 -14.08 17.28
N PHE A 23 -25.86 -14.21 16.36
CA PHE A 23 -26.85 -13.16 16.13
C PHE A 23 -27.66 -12.88 17.41
N SER A 24 -28.08 -11.64 17.58
CA SER A 24 -28.96 -11.26 18.69
C SER A 24 -30.30 -12.00 18.68
N GLN A 25 -30.74 -12.44 17.49
CA GLN A 25 -31.91 -13.27 17.28
C GLN A 25 -31.62 -14.28 16.16
N PRO A 26 -32.15 -15.52 16.24
CA PRO A 26 -32.05 -16.49 15.16
C PRO A 26 -32.61 -15.94 13.84
N ILE A 27 -32.03 -16.35 12.72
CA ILE A 27 -32.45 -15.93 11.39
C ILE A 27 -33.75 -16.62 11.02
N GLU A 28 -34.75 -15.83 10.67
CA GLU A 28 -36.03 -16.34 10.21
C GLU A 28 -35.94 -16.85 8.77
N ILE A 29 -36.38 -18.09 8.56
CA ILE A 29 -36.38 -18.75 7.25
C ILE A 29 -37.72 -19.48 6.98
N PRO A 30 -38.11 -19.68 5.72
CA PRO A 30 -39.31 -20.42 5.36
C PRO A 30 -39.26 -21.84 5.93
N LYS A 31 -40.43 -22.33 6.38
CA LYS A 31 -40.58 -23.69 6.90
C LYS A 31 -40.04 -24.77 5.98
N MET A 32 -40.31 -24.63 4.68
CA MET A 32 -39.80 -25.57 3.66
C MET A 32 -38.27 -25.64 3.67
N ILE A 33 -37.58 -24.50 3.76
CA ILE A 33 -36.11 -24.46 3.78
C ILE A 33 -35.57 -25.05 5.08
N TYR A 34 -36.22 -24.74 6.20
CA TYR A 34 -35.83 -25.28 7.51
C TYR A 34 -35.90 -26.81 7.54
N GLU A 35 -37.01 -27.40 7.12
CA GLU A 35 -37.22 -28.85 7.16
C GLU A 35 -36.34 -29.60 6.15
N ILE A 36 -36.09 -29.04 4.96
CA ILE A 36 -35.33 -29.71 3.90
C ILE A 36 -33.82 -29.55 4.08
N TYR A 37 -33.34 -28.36 4.42
CA TYR A 37 -31.91 -28.05 4.38
C TYR A 37 -31.28 -27.89 5.75
N ILE A 38 -32.00 -27.38 6.75
CA ILE A 38 -31.41 -27.07 8.07
C ILE A 38 -31.52 -28.27 9.00
N ARG A 39 -32.74 -28.74 9.27
CA ARG A 39 -33.03 -29.83 10.22
C ARG A 39 -32.24 -31.12 9.95
N PRO A 40 -32.01 -31.56 8.70
CA PRO A 40 -31.25 -32.78 8.45
C PRO A 40 -29.73 -32.61 8.62
N ASN A 41 -29.23 -31.37 8.57
CA ASN A 41 -27.79 -31.08 8.47
C ASN A 41 -27.21 -30.38 9.72
N LEU A 42 -28.05 -30.01 10.70
CA LEU A 42 -27.66 -29.41 11.98
C LEU A 42 -28.28 -30.15 13.16
N SER A 43 -27.60 -30.09 14.31
CA SER A 43 -28.20 -30.50 15.58
C SER A 43 -29.36 -29.58 15.96
N LEU A 44 -30.28 -30.03 16.82
CA LEU A 44 -31.39 -29.19 17.30
C LEU A 44 -30.86 -27.94 18.03
N GLN A 45 -29.77 -28.08 18.79
CA GLN A 45 -29.12 -26.99 19.49
C GLN A 45 -28.55 -25.94 18.51
N ASP A 46 -27.82 -26.37 17.49
CA ASP A 46 -27.24 -25.47 16.49
C ASP A 46 -28.32 -24.83 15.61
N SER A 47 -29.33 -25.60 15.25
CA SER A 47 -30.47 -25.10 14.47
C SER A 47 -31.18 -23.97 15.23
N ASN A 48 -31.53 -24.18 16.50
CA ASN A 48 -32.19 -23.16 17.31
C ASN A 48 -31.29 -21.95 17.61
N LYS A 49 -29.96 -22.15 17.61
CA LYS A 49 -28.98 -21.06 17.77
C LYS A 49 -28.99 -20.11 16.57
N PHE A 50 -29.12 -20.64 15.35
CA PHE A 50 -28.94 -19.85 14.13
C PHE A 50 -30.22 -19.53 13.38
N PHE A 51 -31.23 -20.39 13.46
CA PHE A 51 -32.41 -20.33 12.61
C PHE A 51 -33.71 -20.48 13.38
N ARG A 52 -34.75 -19.84 12.86
CA ARG A 52 -36.15 -20.03 13.28
C ARG A 52 -37.02 -20.18 12.04
N SER A 53 -37.87 -21.21 12.01
CA SER A 53 -38.90 -21.31 10.97
C SER A 53 -39.93 -20.20 11.16
N SER A 54 -40.22 -19.42 10.11
CA SER A 54 -41.21 -18.35 10.13
C SER A 54 -41.83 -18.16 8.74
N ASP A 55 -43.12 -17.82 8.71
CA ASP A 55 -43.81 -17.42 7.47
C ASP A 55 -43.61 -15.92 7.16
N GLU A 56 -43.10 -15.14 8.12
CA GLU A 56 -42.81 -13.69 8.01
C GLU A 56 -41.32 -13.41 7.74
N PHE A 57 -40.63 -14.28 7.01
CA PHE A 57 -39.20 -14.16 6.76
C PHE A 57 -38.85 -12.99 5.81
N SER A 58 -37.64 -12.44 5.95
CA SER A 58 -37.13 -11.40 5.04
C SER A 58 -36.44 -12.01 3.82
N PHE A 59 -36.95 -11.72 2.61
CA PHE A 59 -36.29 -12.09 1.35
C PHE A 59 -34.87 -11.52 1.22
N ARG A 60 -34.61 -10.34 1.77
CA ARG A 60 -33.28 -9.72 1.75
C ARG A 60 -32.30 -10.55 2.57
N VAL A 61 -32.66 -10.87 3.82
CA VAL A 61 -31.83 -11.70 4.70
C VAL A 61 -31.64 -13.09 4.09
N MET A 62 -32.70 -13.67 3.52
CA MET A 62 -32.60 -14.95 2.81
C MET A 62 -31.58 -14.91 1.67
N SER A 63 -31.62 -13.86 0.83
CA SER A 63 -30.65 -13.66 -0.24
C SER A 63 -29.22 -13.56 0.29
N ASP A 64 -29.03 -12.98 1.47
CA ASP A 64 -27.71 -12.89 2.10
C ASP A 64 -27.17 -14.25 2.53
N ILE A 65 -28.02 -15.12 3.08
CA ILE A 65 -27.62 -16.43 3.64
C ILE A 65 -27.77 -17.61 2.69
N ILE A 66 -28.38 -17.45 1.52
CA ILE A 66 -28.70 -18.59 0.63
C ILE A 66 -27.47 -19.41 0.24
N ALA A 67 -26.32 -18.76 0.04
CA ALA A 67 -25.06 -19.43 -0.28
C ALA A 67 -24.53 -20.29 0.88
N ILE A 68 -24.92 -20.00 2.13
CA ILE A 68 -24.60 -20.86 3.27
C ILE A 68 -25.42 -22.14 3.20
N ILE A 69 -26.68 -22.05 2.78
CA ILE A 69 -27.57 -23.22 2.69
C ILE A 69 -27.18 -24.06 1.47
N ASN A 70 -27.00 -23.41 0.33
CA ASN A 70 -26.65 -24.02 -0.94
C ASN A 70 -25.43 -23.30 -1.57
N PRO A 71 -24.19 -23.73 -1.24
CA PRO A 71 -22.98 -23.04 -1.67
C PRO A 71 -22.67 -23.28 -3.16
N PRO A 72 -21.87 -22.40 -3.79
CA PRO A 72 -21.39 -22.60 -5.16
C PRO A 72 -20.67 -23.95 -5.33
N THR A 73 -20.77 -24.53 -6.52
CA THR A 73 -20.00 -25.72 -6.89
C THR A 73 -18.52 -25.38 -7.01
N THR A 74 -17.67 -26.38 -6.74
CA THR A 74 -16.21 -26.26 -6.80
C THR A 74 -15.63 -27.37 -7.66
N GLY A 75 -14.44 -27.13 -8.21
CA GLY A 75 -13.64 -28.12 -8.93
C GLY A 75 -12.49 -28.62 -8.08
N ASN A 76 -11.34 -28.86 -8.72
CA ASN A 76 -10.11 -29.32 -8.05
C ASN A 76 -8.94 -28.31 -8.14
N THR A 77 -9.18 -27.13 -8.72
CA THR A 77 -8.17 -26.07 -8.87
C THR A 77 -8.48 -24.91 -7.92
N GLU A 78 -7.47 -24.14 -7.54
CA GLU A 78 -7.63 -22.90 -6.75
C GLU A 78 -8.69 -21.97 -7.37
N ASP A 79 -8.58 -21.69 -8.67
CA ASP A 79 -9.52 -20.83 -9.39
C ASP A 79 -10.97 -21.30 -9.30
N SER A 80 -11.20 -22.62 -9.27
CA SER A 80 -12.56 -23.18 -9.18
C SER A 80 -13.22 -23.01 -7.80
N PHE A 81 -12.45 -22.60 -6.77
CA PHE A 81 -12.96 -22.33 -5.43
C PHE A 81 -13.24 -20.83 -5.17
N HIS A 82 -12.81 -19.92 -6.05
CA HIS A 82 -12.97 -18.47 -5.82
C HIS A 82 -14.41 -18.05 -5.53
N SER A 83 -15.38 -18.47 -6.35
CA SER A 83 -16.79 -18.14 -6.12
C SER A 83 -17.33 -18.71 -4.81
N PHE A 84 -16.82 -19.86 -4.37
CA PHE A 84 -17.19 -20.49 -3.11
C PHE A 84 -16.66 -19.70 -1.91
N TRP A 85 -15.38 -19.32 -1.91
CA TRP A 85 -14.79 -18.48 -0.86
C TRP A 85 -15.39 -17.08 -0.84
N ASP A 86 -15.66 -16.46 -2.00
CA ASP A 86 -16.33 -15.16 -2.10
C ASP A 86 -17.69 -15.18 -1.40
N ALA A 87 -18.49 -16.20 -1.67
CA ALA A 87 -19.83 -16.33 -1.14
C ALA A 87 -19.86 -16.59 0.38
N LEU A 88 -18.86 -17.29 0.92
CA LEU A 88 -18.86 -17.77 2.30
C LEU A 88 -17.97 -16.99 3.27
N ILE A 89 -16.97 -16.25 2.76
CA ILE A 89 -16.00 -15.50 3.57
C ILE A 89 -16.17 -14.00 3.33
N ILE A 90 -16.17 -13.57 2.06
CA ILE A 90 -16.16 -12.14 1.71
C ILE A 90 -17.54 -11.52 1.91
N LYS A 91 -18.59 -12.17 1.39
CA LYS A 91 -19.96 -11.66 1.49
C LYS A 91 -20.37 -11.34 2.94
N PRO A 92 -20.11 -12.20 3.96
CA PRO A 92 -20.38 -11.87 5.35
C PRO A 92 -19.62 -10.62 5.86
N ILE A 93 -18.33 -10.48 5.53
CA ILE A 93 -17.54 -9.28 5.88
C ILE A 93 -18.19 -8.04 5.24
N ASN A 94 -18.58 -8.15 3.97
CA ASN A 94 -19.15 -7.04 3.22
C ASN A 94 -20.55 -6.63 3.70
N ILE A 95 -21.37 -7.57 4.19
CA ILE A 95 -22.66 -7.27 4.82
C ILE A 95 -22.46 -6.37 6.04
N ALA A 96 -21.43 -6.64 6.85
CA ALA A 96 -21.12 -5.91 8.07
C ALA A 96 -20.29 -4.63 7.85
N CYS A 97 -19.52 -4.56 6.75
CA CYS A 97 -18.65 -3.44 6.42
C CYS A 97 -18.81 -2.99 4.96
N PRO A 98 -20.01 -2.55 4.52
CA PRO A 98 -20.28 -2.34 3.09
C PRO A 98 -19.43 -1.26 2.40
N ASN A 99 -18.73 -0.41 3.17
CA ASN A 99 -17.83 0.62 2.66
C ASN A 99 -16.43 0.09 2.30
N GLY A 100 -16.12 -1.15 2.70
CA GLY A 100 -14.87 -1.79 2.34
C GLY A 100 -14.83 -2.21 0.86
N LYS A 101 -13.63 -2.34 0.33
CA LYS A 101 -13.36 -2.82 -1.03
C LYS A 101 -12.52 -4.07 -0.93
N TYR A 102 -13.02 -5.16 -1.50
CA TYR A 102 -12.23 -6.37 -1.64
C TYR A 102 -11.64 -6.49 -3.04
N ASN A 103 -10.52 -7.19 -3.14
CA ASN A 103 -9.90 -7.53 -4.41
C ASN A 103 -9.24 -8.90 -4.31
N ARG A 104 -9.14 -9.58 -5.45
CA ARG A 104 -8.41 -10.83 -5.60
C ARG A 104 -7.14 -10.59 -6.40
N ASN A 105 -6.06 -11.26 -6.02
CA ASN A 105 -4.85 -11.25 -6.83
C ASN A 105 -5.05 -12.17 -8.04
N SER A 106 -5.48 -11.60 -9.18
CA SER A 106 -5.58 -12.40 -10.40
C SER A 106 -4.19 -12.85 -10.86
N SER A 107 -4.09 -14.11 -11.28
CA SER A 107 -2.86 -14.74 -11.76
C SER A 107 -2.27 -14.12 -13.04
N SER A 108 -2.89 -13.07 -13.57
CA SER A 108 -2.55 -12.38 -14.82
C SER A 108 -1.12 -11.82 -14.86
N ASN A 109 -0.52 -11.50 -13.71
CA ASN A 109 0.85 -10.96 -13.66
C ASN A 109 1.70 -11.64 -12.57
N THR A 110 2.58 -12.55 -12.99
CA THR A 110 3.50 -13.29 -12.12
C THR A 110 4.43 -12.39 -11.28
N SER A 111 4.71 -11.16 -11.71
CA SER A 111 5.54 -10.21 -10.96
C SER A 111 4.83 -9.62 -9.73
N THR A 112 3.49 -9.48 -9.75
CA THR A 112 2.72 -8.97 -8.60
C THR A 112 2.19 -10.08 -7.68
N LYS A 113 2.26 -11.35 -8.10
CA LYS A 113 1.82 -12.50 -7.28
C LYS A 113 2.47 -12.55 -5.89
N LYS A 114 3.73 -12.11 -5.77
CA LYS A 114 4.44 -12.07 -4.49
C LYS A 114 4.18 -10.82 -3.65
N LEU A 115 3.53 -9.80 -4.23
CA LEU A 115 3.37 -8.48 -3.61
C LEU A 115 1.99 -8.25 -3.00
N ARG A 116 1.03 -9.16 -3.24
CA ARG A 116 -0.34 -9.07 -2.74
C ARG A 116 -0.80 -10.42 -2.22
N PRO A 117 -1.66 -10.45 -1.17
CA PRO A 117 -2.37 -11.65 -0.80
C PRO A 117 -3.37 -12.07 -1.88
N ASP A 118 -3.73 -13.35 -1.91
CA ASP A 118 -4.77 -13.87 -2.83
C ASP A 118 -6.10 -13.12 -2.63
N PHE A 119 -6.43 -12.78 -1.38
CA PHE A 119 -7.53 -11.90 -1.00
C PHE A 119 -7.05 -10.71 -0.16
N SER A 120 -7.55 -9.52 -0.50
CA SER A 120 -7.39 -8.30 0.32
C SER A 120 -8.72 -7.62 0.54
N TYR A 121 -9.00 -7.19 1.77
CA TYR A 121 -10.13 -6.34 2.14
C TYR A 121 -9.62 -5.00 2.67
N THR A 122 -9.85 -3.96 1.88
CA THR A 122 -9.36 -2.61 2.17
C THR A 122 -10.47 -1.70 2.67
N LEU A 123 -10.22 -0.92 3.71
CA LEU A 123 -11.11 0.12 4.22
C LEU A 123 -10.32 1.43 4.35
N ASP A 124 -10.77 2.48 3.66
CA ASP A 124 -10.12 3.80 3.62
C ASP A 124 -8.59 3.73 3.44
N GLY A 125 -8.17 2.88 2.50
CA GLY A 125 -6.77 2.69 2.10
C GLY A 125 -5.96 1.67 2.90
N ALA A 126 -6.50 1.09 3.98
CA ALA A 126 -5.82 0.08 4.79
C ALA A 126 -6.32 -1.33 4.51
N CYS A 127 -5.44 -2.30 4.29
CA CYS A 127 -5.81 -3.70 4.15
C CYS A 127 -5.96 -4.36 5.52
N LEU A 128 -7.18 -4.38 6.05
CA LEU A 128 -7.43 -4.82 7.44
C LEU A 128 -7.85 -6.28 7.57
N ALA A 129 -8.22 -6.92 6.46
CA ALA A 129 -8.36 -8.37 6.38
C ALA A 129 -7.69 -8.89 5.10
N ARG A 130 -6.96 -9.99 5.21
CA ARG A 130 -6.27 -10.62 4.07
C ARG A 130 -6.35 -12.14 4.11
N GLY A 131 -6.19 -12.78 2.96
CA GLY A 131 -6.31 -14.22 2.81
C GLY A 131 -5.32 -14.80 1.81
N GLU A 132 -4.80 -15.99 2.10
CA GLU A 132 -4.07 -16.82 1.13
C GLU A 132 -4.87 -18.11 0.91
N GLU A 133 -5.05 -18.51 -0.34
CA GLU A 133 -5.98 -19.56 -0.70
C GLU A 133 -5.30 -20.54 -1.65
N LYS A 134 -5.50 -21.83 -1.41
CA LYS A 134 -4.95 -22.88 -2.27
C LYS A 134 -6.00 -23.94 -2.57
N GLY A 135 -5.88 -24.53 -3.76
CA GLY A 135 -6.61 -25.73 -4.11
C GLY A 135 -6.28 -26.90 -3.18
N PRO A 136 -7.09 -27.96 -3.19
CA PRO A 136 -6.91 -29.11 -2.29
C PRO A 136 -5.57 -29.83 -2.48
N ASN A 137 -5.00 -29.79 -3.70
CA ASN A 137 -3.82 -30.59 -4.09
C ASN A 137 -2.55 -29.74 -4.30
N THR A 138 -2.49 -28.51 -3.76
CA THR A 138 -1.30 -27.65 -3.92
C THR A 138 -0.30 -27.88 -2.78
N ASP A 139 0.99 -28.02 -3.06
CA ASP A 139 1.99 -28.29 -2.01
C ASP A 139 2.33 -27.08 -1.12
N ASN A 140 2.15 -25.85 -1.62
CA ASN A 140 2.45 -24.63 -0.88
C ASN A 140 1.61 -24.50 0.41
N ASP A 141 2.22 -24.02 1.50
CA ASP A 141 1.51 -23.68 2.73
C ASP A 141 0.96 -22.23 2.65
N PRO A 142 -0.37 -22.05 2.49
CA PRO A 142 -0.95 -20.70 2.47
C PRO A 142 -0.77 -19.96 3.80
N ALA A 143 -0.57 -20.69 4.90
CA ALA A 143 -0.40 -20.11 6.21
C ALA A 143 0.97 -19.41 6.36
N GLU A 144 2.02 -19.97 5.75
CA GLU A 144 3.35 -19.34 5.64
C GLU A 144 3.36 -18.17 4.64
N GLU A 145 2.66 -18.31 3.51
CA GLU A 145 2.52 -17.22 2.53
C GLU A 145 1.87 -15.97 3.16
N LEU A 146 0.91 -16.17 4.08
CA LEU A 146 0.16 -15.09 4.71
C LEU A 146 1.05 -14.15 5.55
N THR A 147 2.09 -14.69 6.19
CA THR A 147 3.04 -13.93 7.01
C THR A 147 4.22 -13.44 6.18
N SER A 148 4.82 -14.29 5.35
CA SER A 148 6.01 -13.96 4.56
C SER A 148 5.77 -12.86 3.52
N LYS A 149 4.54 -12.70 3.02
CA LYS A 149 4.15 -11.61 2.12
C LYS A 149 3.71 -10.33 2.84
N LEU A 150 3.70 -10.30 4.18
CA LEU A 150 3.26 -9.14 4.95
C LEU A 150 4.46 -8.39 5.51
N ILE A 151 4.50 -7.08 5.26
CA ILE A 151 5.36 -6.16 5.99
C ILE A 151 4.47 -5.36 6.92
N TRP A 152 4.86 -5.27 8.18
CA TRP A 152 4.06 -4.54 9.16
C TRP A 152 4.19 -3.04 8.95
N THR A 153 3.09 -2.42 8.56
CA THR A 153 3.04 -0.98 8.34
C THR A 153 1.85 -0.32 9.05
N TYR A 154 1.23 -1.04 9.99
CA TYR A 154 0.03 -0.61 10.73
C TYR A 154 0.36 0.13 12.03
N GLY A 155 1.61 0.59 12.19
CA GLY A 155 2.05 1.26 13.42
C GLY A 155 1.80 0.41 14.66
N SER A 156 1.17 0.99 15.68
CA SER A 156 0.83 0.33 16.95
C SER A 156 -0.51 -0.41 16.93
N CYS A 157 -1.09 -0.68 15.75
CA CYS A 157 -2.29 -1.49 15.65
C CYS A 157 -2.07 -2.85 16.35
N PRO A 158 -3.01 -3.35 17.18
CA PRO A 158 -2.79 -4.58 17.92
C PRO A 158 -2.72 -5.81 17.01
N TYR A 159 -3.55 -5.83 15.96
CA TYR A 159 -3.58 -6.89 14.96
C TYR A 159 -4.40 -6.46 13.73
N ILE A 160 -4.19 -7.15 12.61
CA ILE A 160 -5.13 -7.19 11.48
C ILE A 160 -5.66 -8.61 11.30
N PHE A 161 -6.75 -8.77 10.56
CA PHE A 161 -7.35 -10.08 10.34
C PHE A 161 -6.70 -10.85 9.20
N GLY A 162 -6.58 -12.15 9.38
CA GLY A 162 -6.08 -13.07 8.38
C GLY A 162 -6.99 -14.30 8.26
N TYR A 163 -6.97 -14.93 7.10
CA TYR A 163 -7.34 -16.34 6.99
C TYR A 163 -6.42 -17.03 6.00
N TYR A 164 -6.38 -18.36 6.08
CA TYR A 164 -5.83 -19.15 5.00
C TYR A 164 -6.76 -20.33 4.69
N ALA A 165 -6.84 -20.69 3.42
CA ALA A 165 -7.76 -21.71 2.94
C ALA A 165 -7.03 -22.80 2.16
N ARG A 166 -7.44 -24.05 2.38
CA ARG A 166 -7.09 -25.19 1.54
C ARG A 166 -8.37 -25.93 1.16
N GLY A 167 -8.85 -25.68 -0.06
CA GLY A 167 -10.16 -26.15 -0.50
C GLY A 167 -11.27 -25.76 0.47
N PHE A 168 -11.84 -26.74 1.18
CA PHE A 168 -12.96 -26.54 2.11
C PHE A 168 -12.54 -26.13 3.52
N ASP A 169 -11.27 -26.33 3.90
CA ASP A 169 -10.80 -26.02 5.25
C ASP A 169 -10.25 -24.60 5.29
N VAL A 170 -10.87 -23.76 6.14
CA VAL A 170 -10.53 -22.35 6.28
C VAL A 170 -10.16 -22.05 7.72
N THR A 171 -8.93 -21.60 7.94
CA THR A 171 -8.46 -21.20 9.27
C THR A 171 -8.43 -19.68 9.37
N TYR A 172 -9.22 -19.15 10.29
CA TYR A 172 -9.20 -17.74 10.66
C TYR A 172 -8.12 -17.49 11.69
N CYS A 173 -7.40 -16.39 11.53
CA CYS A 173 -6.28 -16.00 12.37
C CYS A 173 -6.26 -14.48 12.53
N TYR A 174 -5.36 -14.00 13.38
CA TYR A 174 -4.94 -12.61 13.34
C TYR A 174 -3.43 -12.52 13.12
N LEU A 175 -3.02 -11.42 12.52
CA LEU A 175 -1.63 -11.09 12.24
C LEU A 175 -1.24 -9.92 13.13
N TYR A 176 -0.08 -10.01 13.77
CA TYR A 176 0.41 -8.99 14.69
C TYR A 176 1.91 -8.79 14.50
N ASN A 177 2.43 -7.68 15.03
CA ASN A 177 3.84 -7.37 14.98
C ASN A 177 4.44 -7.33 16.39
N GLU A 178 5.54 -8.04 16.55
CA GLU A 178 6.35 -8.09 17.77
C GLU A 178 7.82 -8.01 17.33
N ASP A 179 8.59 -7.10 17.92
CA ASP A 179 10.00 -6.88 17.59
C ASP A 179 10.31 -6.70 16.08
N ASN A 180 9.44 -5.96 15.37
CA ASN A 180 9.51 -5.73 13.92
C ASN A 180 9.41 -7.00 13.06
N GLN A 181 8.84 -8.06 13.62
CA GLN A 181 8.52 -9.28 12.91
C GLN A 181 7.01 -9.53 12.93
N VAL A 182 6.52 -10.02 11.80
CA VAL A 182 5.11 -10.37 11.62
C VAL A 182 4.89 -11.80 12.09
N TYR A 183 3.91 -11.96 12.98
CA TYR A 183 3.47 -13.24 13.49
C TYR A 183 2.01 -13.48 13.17
N ARG A 184 1.62 -14.76 13.20
CA ARG A 184 0.25 -15.24 13.02
C ARG A 184 -0.17 -16.02 14.24
N LYS A 185 -1.40 -15.82 14.71
CA LYS A 185 -2.03 -16.72 15.67
C LYS A 185 -3.35 -17.25 15.12
N ASP A 186 -3.42 -18.56 15.00
CA ASP A 186 -4.62 -19.26 14.54
C ASP A 186 -5.69 -19.25 15.63
N LEU A 187 -6.93 -18.96 15.23
CA LEU A 187 -8.06 -18.84 16.13
C LEU A 187 -8.99 -20.05 16.01
N ILE A 188 -9.41 -20.37 14.79
CA ILE A 188 -10.35 -21.45 14.53
C ILE A 188 -10.32 -21.89 13.06
N THR A 189 -10.49 -23.20 12.84
CA THR A 189 -10.68 -23.80 11.51
C THR A 189 -12.14 -24.18 11.30
N CYS A 190 -12.72 -23.76 10.19
CA CYS A 190 -14.07 -24.08 9.74
C CYS A 190 -14.00 -24.98 8.50
N ASN A 191 -14.66 -26.13 8.54
CA ASN A 191 -14.84 -26.97 7.37
C ASN A 191 -16.11 -26.56 6.61
N LEU A 192 -15.92 -25.85 5.50
CA LEU A 192 -16.99 -25.27 4.69
C LEU A 192 -17.79 -26.30 3.88
N LYS A 193 -17.39 -27.59 3.88
CA LYS A 193 -18.22 -28.67 3.32
C LYS A 193 -19.49 -28.89 4.13
N THR A 194 -19.41 -28.66 5.44
CA THR A 194 -20.53 -28.83 6.37
C THR A 194 -21.37 -27.56 6.52
N LEU A 195 -22.68 -27.70 6.75
CA LEU A 195 -23.55 -26.53 6.99
C LEU A 195 -23.12 -25.76 8.25
N ILE A 196 -22.77 -26.45 9.34
CA ILE A 196 -22.31 -25.81 10.57
C ILE A 196 -21.00 -25.03 10.38
N GLY A 197 -20.04 -25.57 9.62
CA GLY A 197 -18.79 -24.88 9.31
C GLY A 197 -19.02 -23.61 8.50
N ARG A 198 -19.94 -23.65 7.52
CA ARG A 198 -20.33 -22.45 6.76
C ARG A 198 -21.06 -21.42 7.62
N MET A 199 -21.90 -21.84 8.55
CA MET A 199 -22.55 -20.94 9.51
C MET A 199 -21.54 -20.25 10.44
N ASN A 200 -20.57 -21.01 10.95
CA ASN A 200 -19.51 -20.44 11.78
C ASN A 200 -18.66 -19.43 11.00
N ALA A 201 -18.27 -19.76 9.76
CA ALA A 201 -17.54 -18.84 8.89
C ALA A 201 -18.33 -17.55 8.60
N PHE A 202 -19.65 -17.66 8.38
CA PHE A 202 -20.51 -16.49 8.19
C PHE A 202 -20.52 -15.59 9.43
N VAL A 203 -20.69 -16.17 10.62
CA VAL A 203 -20.69 -15.40 11.88
C VAL A 203 -19.34 -14.72 12.10
N ILE A 204 -18.24 -15.45 11.90
CA ILE A 204 -16.88 -14.91 12.03
C ILE A 204 -16.66 -13.76 11.04
N GLY A 205 -16.97 -13.95 9.76
CA GLY A 205 -16.80 -12.91 8.74
C GLY A 205 -17.63 -11.66 9.02
N ARG A 206 -18.90 -11.84 9.44
CA ARG A 206 -19.77 -10.74 9.87
C ARG A 206 -19.19 -9.98 11.07
N ASN A 207 -18.63 -10.70 12.04
CA ASN A 207 -18.01 -10.11 13.22
C ASN A 207 -16.69 -9.40 12.84
N ILE A 208 -15.82 -9.99 12.02
CA ILE A 208 -14.65 -9.32 11.46
C ILE A 208 -15.06 -7.99 10.82
N GLY A 209 -16.06 -7.99 9.93
CA GLY A 209 -16.56 -6.79 9.26
C GLY A 209 -16.98 -5.68 10.22
N ARG A 210 -17.63 -6.02 11.34
CA ARG A 210 -18.01 -5.06 12.40
C ARG A 210 -16.80 -4.39 13.08
N LEU A 211 -15.66 -5.08 13.17
CA LEU A 211 -14.45 -4.53 13.82
C LEU A 211 -13.61 -3.66 12.89
N LEU A 212 -13.69 -3.87 11.57
CA LEU A 212 -12.81 -3.18 10.62
C LEU A 212 -12.89 -1.64 10.72
N PRO A 213 -14.07 -1.00 10.86
CA PRO A 213 -14.15 0.46 11.03
C PRO A 213 -13.43 0.97 12.29
N LEU A 214 -13.53 0.23 13.40
CA LEU A 214 -12.89 0.61 14.65
C LEU A 214 -11.37 0.46 14.57
N ILE A 215 -10.88 -0.62 13.97
CA ILE A 215 -9.45 -0.81 13.69
C ILE A 215 -8.96 0.30 12.76
N ARG A 216 -9.71 0.63 11.71
CA ARG A 216 -9.34 1.69 10.75
C ARG A 216 -9.19 3.04 11.44
N LYS A 217 -10.11 3.39 12.33
CA LYS A 217 -10.08 4.63 13.11
C LYS A 217 -8.81 4.73 13.96
N GLY A 218 -8.32 3.60 14.49
CA GLY A 218 -7.08 3.53 15.27
C GLY A 218 -5.80 3.81 14.49
N LEU A 219 -5.80 3.69 13.16
CA LEU A 219 -4.61 3.93 12.31
C LEU A 219 -4.34 5.42 12.01
N GLY A 220 -5.30 6.31 12.31
CA GLY A 220 -5.22 7.73 12.00
C GLY A 220 -5.40 8.07 10.52
N ASP A 221 -5.48 9.37 10.22
CA ASP A 221 -5.75 9.87 8.87
C ASP A 221 -4.53 9.82 7.94
N SER A 222 -3.32 9.78 8.52
CA SER A 222 -2.05 9.74 7.80
C SER A 222 -1.60 8.33 7.38
N PHE A 223 -2.47 7.32 7.52
CA PHE A 223 -2.16 5.95 7.11
C PHE A 223 -1.82 5.90 5.61
N HIS A 224 -0.72 5.22 5.26
CA HIS A 224 -0.32 5.10 3.86
C HIS A 224 -1.28 4.17 3.11
N LYS A 225 -1.68 4.52 1.89
CA LYS A 225 -2.58 3.63 1.14
C LYS A 225 -1.85 2.34 0.73
N GLU A 226 -2.56 1.22 0.81
CA GLU A 226 -2.16 -0.10 0.34
C GLU A 226 -3.04 -0.54 -0.84
N PHE A 227 -2.44 -1.25 -1.79
CA PHE A 227 -3.09 -1.77 -3.01
C PHE A 227 -3.89 -0.71 -3.78
N TYR A 228 -3.40 0.52 -3.76
CA TYR A 228 -4.08 1.68 -4.33
C TYR A 228 -3.56 1.98 -5.73
N ILE A 229 -4.47 2.18 -6.67
CA ILE A 229 -4.11 2.50 -8.06
C ILE A 229 -4.30 3.99 -8.28
N ILE A 230 -3.24 4.63 -8.78
CA ILE A 230 -3.25 6.02 -9.21
C ILE A 230 -3.39 6.03 -10.73
N HIS A 231 -4.54 6.53 -11.19
CA HIS A 231 -4.79 6.84 -12.59
C HIS A 231 -4.58 8.34 -12.82
N ARG A 232 -3.63 8.68 -13.70
CA ARG A 232 -3.43 10.06 -14.16
C ARG A 232 -4.06 10.19 -15.56
N PRO A 233 -4.95 11.16 -15.81
CA PRO A 233 -5.51 11.39 -17.13
C PRO A 233 -4.40 11.55 -18.17
N ASN A 234 -4.56 10.94 -19.34
CA ASN A 234 -3.60 10.98 -20.46
C ASN A 234 -2.19 10.43 -20.13
N SER A 235 -2.05 9.63 -19.06
CA SER A 235 -0.77 8.99 -18.74
C SER A 235 -0.62 7.65 -19.45
N GLN A 236 0.57 7.41 -19.99
CA GLN A 236 0.99 6.13 -20.57
C GLN A 236 1.38 5.08 -19.52
N LYS A 237 1.15 5.39 -18.23
CA LYS A 237 1.47 4.49 -17.12
C LYS A 237 0.40 4.53 -16.03
N ILE A 238 0.20 3.37 -15.41
CA ILE A 238 -0.58 3.18 -14.19
C ILE A 238 0.40 2.99 -13.04
N ILE A 239 0.18 3.70 -11.94
CA ILE A 239 1.00 3.57 -10.74
C ILE A 239 0.20 2.81 -9.69
N GLU A 240 0.72 1.68 -9.24
CA GLU A 240 0.11 0.86 -8.20
C GLU A 240 0.97 0.92 -6.92
N LEU A 241 0.38 1.42 -5.83
CA LEU A 241 1.00 1.45 -4.51
C LEU A 241 0.78 0.11 -3.81
N MET A 242 1.84 -0.65 -3.58
CA MET A 242 1.78 -1.89 -2.78
C MET A 242 2.04 -1.57 -1.29
N GLN A 243 2.40 -2.57 -0.47
CA GLN A 243 2.70 -2.36 0.94
C GLN A 243 3.97 -1.53 1.15
N ASN A 244 5.08 -1.93 0.52
CA ASN A 244 6.40 -1.29 0.65
C ASN A 244 7.07 -0.93 -0.69
N VAL A 245 6.45 -1.27 -1.82
CA VAL A 245 6.97 -1.00 -3.17
C VAL A 245 5.94 -0.23 -4.01
N VAL A 246 6.41 0.35 -5.12
CA VAL A 246 5.60 1.01 -6.14
C VAL A 246 5.77 0.26 -7.45
N VAL A 247 4.66 -0.10 -8.10
CA VAL A 247 4.69 -0.72 -9.43
C VAL A 247 4.23 0.31 -10.45
N LYS A 248 5.08 0.63 -11.42
CA LYS A 248 4.68 1.39 -12.61
C LYS A 248 4.45 0.42 -13.76
N ARG A 249 3.23 0.41 -14.30
CA ARG A 249 2.84 -0.43 -15.44
C ARG A 249 2.59 0.45 -16.66
N TYR A 250 3.25 0.13 -17.76
CA TYR A 250 3.20 0.93 -18.98
C TYR A 250 2.15 0.38 -19.94
N THR A 251 1.47 1.26 -20.67
CA THR A 251 0.36 0.89 -21.57
C THR A 251 0.83 0.16 -22.82
N SER A 252 2.09 0.33 -23.22
CA SER A 252 2.69 -0.35 -24.35
C SER A 252 4.21 -0.51 -24.18
N LYS A 253 4.83 -1.32 -25.03
CA LYS A 253 6.30 -1.43 -25.11
C LYS A 253 6.97 -0.13 -25.57
N ALA A 254 6.28 0.70 -26.36
CA ALA A 254 6.82 1.97 -26.85
C ALA A 254 6.95 3.00 -25.71
N ASP A 255 6.08 2.91 -24.70
CA ASP A 255 6.08 3.81 -23.54
C ASP A 255 7.12 3.41 -22.48
N PHE A 256 7.78 2.25 -22.65
CA PHE A 256 8.66 1.69 -21.63
C PHE A 256 10.03 2.40 -21.60
N PRO A 257 10.46 2.97 -20.46
CA PRO A 257 11.65 3.80 -20.39
C PRO A 257 12.92 2.97 -20.22
N ALA A 258 13.37 2.31 -21.29
CA ALA A 258 14.53 1.40 -21.26
C ALA A 258 15.82 2.06 -20.74
N LYS A 259 15.98 3.38 -20.88
CA LYS A 259 17.14 4.12 -20.36
C LYS A 259 17.28 4.05 -18.84
N LEU A 260 16.19 3.85 -18.10
CA LEU A 260 16.22 3.79 -16.63
C LEU A 260 17.13 2.67 -16.12
N GLU A 261 17.22 1.54 -16.84
CA GLU A 261 18.08 0.42 -16.45
C GLU A 261 19.54 0.87 -16.30
N LYS A 262 20.04 1.71 -17.22
CA LYS A 262 21.41 2.25 -17.15
C LYS A 262 21.54 3.25 -16.00
N ILE A 263 20.59 4.16 -15.85
CA ILE A 263 20.64 5.24 -14.86
C ILE A 263 20.63 4.66 -13.44
N TYR A 264 19.67 3.78 -13.14
CA TYR A 264 19.57 3.16 -11.81
C TYR A 264 20.78 2.30 -11.47
N ARG A 265 21.32 1.54 -12.44
CA ARG A 265 22.56 0.80 -12.21
C ARG A 265 23.72 1.72 -11.85
N MET A 266 23.87 2.86 -12.54
CA MET A 266 24.90 3.85 -12.19
C MET A 266 24.67 4.45 -10.80
N MET A 267 23.42 4.71 -10.43
CA MET A 267 23.08 5.20 -9.09
C MET A 267 23.40 4.17 -8.00
N ASP A 268 23.11 2.89 -8.24
CA ASP A 268 23.40 1.78 -7.33
C ASP A 268 24.92 1.56 -7.17
N ASP A 269 25.65 1.49 -8.29
CA ASP A 269 27.12 1.31 -8.32
C ASP A 269 27.84 2.42 -7.56
N ARG A 270 27.30 3.64 -7.62
CA ARG A 270 27.85 4.85 -7.00
C ARG A 270 27.21 5.18 -5.66
N GLN A 271 26.27 4.35 -5.20
CA GLN A 271 25.55 4.49 -3.93
C GLN A 271 24.96 5.89 -3.74
N VAL A 272 24.26 6.39 -4.76
CA VAL A 272 23.53 7.66 -4.65
C VAL A 272 22.55 7.55 -3.47
N PRO A 273 22.66 8.41 -2.44
CA PRO A 273 21.82 8.30 -1.26
C PRO A 273 20.46 8.92 -1.52
N TYR A 274 19.46 8.59 -0.69
CA TYR A 274 18.14 9.23 -0.69
C TYR A 274 17.44 9.22 -2.07
N VAL A 275 17.46 8.07 -2.74
CA VAL A 275 16.70 7.78 -3.97
C VAL A 275 15.92 6.49 -3.80
N ASP A 276 14.98 6.21 -4.71
CA ASP A 276 14.45 4.86 -4.89
C ASP A 276 15.37 4.00 -5.79
N HIS A 277 15.07 2.70 -5.85
CA HIS A 277 15.82 1.70 -6.59
C HIS A 277 14.88 0.80 -7.37
N ILE A 278 15.36 0.28 -8.51
CA ILE A 278 14.64 -0.73 -9.29
C ILE A 278 14.85 -2.09 -8.63
N VAL A 279 13.77 -2.67 -8.09
CA VAL A 279 13.75 -4.04 -7.56
C VAL A 279 13.66 -5.05 -8.70
N GLN A 280 12.81 -4.75 -9.68
CA GLN A 280 12.57 -5.61 -10.83
C GLN A 280 12.11 -4.78 -12.02
N MET A 281 12.58 -5.15 -13.20
CA MET A 281 12.21 -4.54 -14.47
C MET A 281 11.77 -5.61 -15.45
N ASN A 282 10.53 -5.52 -15.94
CA ASN A 282 9.96 -6.43 -16.93
C ASN A 282 9.61 -5.63 -18.20
N LYS A 283 10.29 -5.94 -19.30
CA LYS A 283 10.12 -5.25 -20.60
C LYS A 283 8.83 -5.64 -21.33
N GLY A 284 8.03 -6.55 -20.76
CA GLY A 284 6.81 -7.06 -21.34
C GLY A 284 7.07 -8.01 -22.52
N ASP A 285 6.08 -8.81 -22.85
CA ASP A 285 6.07 -9.73 -24.00
C ASP A 285 4.76 -9.55 -24.78
N ASN A 286 4.33 -10.56 -25.56
CA ASN A 286 3.08 -10.47 -26.32
C ASN A 286 1.83 -10.66 -25.44
N GLU A 287 2.00 -11.19 -24.23
CA GLU A 287 0.91 -11.53 -23.30
C GLU A 287 0.88 -10.58 -22.09
N LYS A 288 2.01 -9.95 -21.75
CA LYS A 288 2.16 -9.13 -20.54
C LYS A 288 2.68 -7.73 -20.85
N LEU A 289 2.00 -6.74 -20.27
CA LEU A 289 2.42 -5.35 -20.32
C LEU A 289 3.73 -5.12 -19.53
N PRO A 290 4.60 -4.22 -20.03
CA PRO A 290 5.82 -3.85 -19.34
C PRO A 290 5.54 -3.22 -17.98
N ASN A 291 6.41 -3.49 -17.00
CA ASN A 291 6.31 -2.92 -15.66
C ASN A 291 7.68 -2.80 -14.99
N ILE A 292 7.79 -1.86 -14.06
CA ILE A 292 8.95 -1.65 -13.21
C ILE A 292 8.48 -1.56 -11.76
N ILE A 293 9.20 -2.25 -10.86
CA ILE A 293 8.94 -2.28 -9.43
C ILE A 293 10.04 -1.47 -8.75
N PHE A 294 9.63 -0.44 -8.01
CA PHE A 294 10.51 0.48 -7.29
C PHE A 294 10.38 0.29 -5.78
N SER A 295 11.49 0.46 -5.06
CA SER A 295 11.56 0.46 -3.60
C SER A 295 12.50 1.56 -3.11
N PRO A 296 12.20 2.22 -1.99
CA PRO A 296 11.03 2.03 -1.14
C PRO A 296 9.81 2.85 -1.60
N LYS A 297 8.62 2.42 -1.17
CA LYS A 297 7.42 3.26 -1.21
C LYS A 297 7.54 4.36 -0.16
N GLY A 298 7.29 5.60 -0.57
CA GLY A 298 7.27 6.77 0.31
C GLY A 298 5.90 7.39 0.46
N LEU A 299 5.84 8.46 1.25
CA LEU A 299 4.65 9.30 1.47
C LEU A 299 4.84 10.66 0.81
N ILE A 300 3.79 11.15 0.13
CA ILE A 300 3.74 12.56 -0.28
C ILE A 300 3.60 13.39 1.00
N HIS A 301 4.69 14.04 1.40
CA HIS A 301 4.70 14.91 2.58
C HIS A 301 5.62 16.10 2.34
N ARG A 302 5.01 17.22 1.95
CA ARG A 302 5.68 18.50 1.91
C ARG A 302 6.02 18.98 3.32
N PRO A 303 7.24 19.47 3.59
CA PRO A 303 7.62 19.99 4.91
C PRO A 303 6.72 21.11 5.40
N SER A 304 6.30 21.02 6.67
CA SER A 304 5.46 22.02 7.36
C SER A 304 6.17 22.71 8.53
N SER A 305 7.43 22.37 8.79
CA SER A 305 8.29 23.06 9.76
C SER A 305 9.69 23.29 9.21
N MET A 306 10.40 24.29 9.77
CA MET A 306 11.79 24.58 9.40
C MET A 306 12.68 23.34 9.53
N LYS A 307 12.52 22.57 10.62
CA LYS A 307 13.23 21.31 10.85
C LYS A 307 13.04 20.33 9.70
N GLN A 308 11.80 20.04 9.33
CA GLN A 308 11.50 19.12 8.23
C GLN A 308 12.05 19.65 6.90
N LEU A 309 11.96 20.96 6.66
CA LEU A 309 12.45 21.55 5.42
C LEU A 309 13.96 21.40 5.30
N VAL A 310 14.71 21.71 6.35
CA VAL A 310 16.17 21.54 6.39
C VAL A 310 16.59 20.09 6.16
N ILE A 311 15.90 19.13 6.80
CA ILE A 311 16.19 17.70 6.61
C ILE A 311 15.90 17.26 5.18
N ALA A 312 14.75 17.65 4.62
CA ALA A 312 14.38 17.29 3.26
C ALA A 312 15.39 17.85 2.25
N LEU A 313 15.79 19.12 2.38
CA LEU A 313 16.79 19.74 1.51
C LEU A 313 18.15 19.06 1.63
N TYR A 314 18.56 18.70 2.85
CA TYR A 314 19.79 17.95 3.06
C TYR A 314 19.78 16.61 2.33
N CYS A 315 18.67 15.86 2.41
CA CYS A 315 18.54 14.57 1.72
C CYS A 315 18.61 14.74 0.20
N VAL A 316 17.81 15.66 -0.36
CA VAL A 316 17.75 15.93 -1.81
C VAL A 316 19.11 16.40 -2.33
N LEU A 317 19.75 17.36 -1.65
CA LEU A 317 21.07 17.86 -2.07
C LEU A 317 22.18 16.80 -1.95
N SER A 318 22.08 15.90 -0.97
CA SER A 318 23.02 14.78 -0.84
C SER A 318 22.90 13.80 -2.00
N ALA A 319 21.67 13.53 -2.45
CA ALA A 319 21.41 12.73 -3.66
C ALA A 319 21.97 13.44 -4.91
N LEU A 320 21.60 14.72 -5.10
CA LEU A 320 22.02 15.49 -6.27
C LEU A 320 23.54 15.65 -6.37
N LYS A 321 24.25 15.81 -5.25
CA LYS A 321 25.71 15.87 -5.25
C LYS A 321 26.31 14.65 -5.94
N VAL A 322 25.93 13.44 -5.52
CA VAL A 322 26.48 12.21 -6.09
C VAL A 322 25.95 11.99 -7.52
N LEU A 323 24.68 12.31 -7.79
CA LEU A 323 24.09 12.22 -9.13
C LEU A 323 24.84 13.09 -10.15
N HIS A 324 25.14 14.34 -9.77
CA HIS A 324 25.89 15.29 -10.60
C HIS A 324 27.34 14.82 -10.80
N GLU A 325 28.01 14.33 -9.74
CA GLU A 325 29.37 13.77 -9.86
C GLU A 325 29.48 12.59 -10.85
N ILE A 326 28.40 11.83 -11.03
CA ILE A 326 28.35 10.70 -11.98
C ILE A 326 27.84 11.11 -13.37
N GLY A 327 27.66 12.41 -13.62
CA GLY A 327 27.35 12.97 -14.94
C GLY A 327 25.86 13.04 -15.27
N TYR A 328 24.95 12.84 -14.30
CA TYR A 328 23.51 12.85 -14.53
C TYR A 328 22.81 14.04 -13.87
N ILE A 329 21.70 14.48 -14.44
CA ILE A 329 20.76 15.47 -13.87
C ILE A 329 19.35 14.87 -13.80
N HIS A 330 18.54 15.27 -12.82
CA HIS A 330 17.20 14.72 -12.63
C HIS A 330 16.13 15.42 -13.49
N GLN A 331 16.19 16.75 -13.60
CA GLN A 331 15.36 17.61 -14.47
C GLN A 331 13.88 17.82 -14.06
N ASP A 332 13.37 17.11 -13.06
CA ASP A 332 11.98 17.22 -12.56
C ASP A 332 11.95 17.15 -11.02
N ILE A 333 12.84 17.89 -10.36
CA ILE A 333 12.86 17.99 -8.89
C ILE A 333 11.72 18.90 -8.41
N ARG A 334 10.77 18.30 -7.70
CA ARG A 334 9.58 18.97 -7.16
C ARG A 334 8.97 18.17 -6.01
N TRP A 335 8.08 18.78 -5.23
CA TRP A 335 7.51 18.12 -4.04
C TRP A 335 6.69 16.87 -4.35
N GLU A 336 6.20 16.71 -5.58
CA GLU A 336 5.53 15.52 -6.07
C GLU A 336 6.50 14.34 -6.30
N ASN A 337 7.78 14.63 -6.52
CA ASN A 337 8.87 13.66 -6.76
C ASN A 337 9.85 13.59 -5.57
N VAL A 338 9.55 14.24 -4.45
CA VAL A 338 10.31 14.17 -3.20
C VAL A 338 9.43 13.60 -2.10
N LEU A 339 9.61 12.32 -1.80
CA LEU A 339 8.79 11.58 -0.84
C LEU A 339 9.46 11.49 0.52
N LYS A 340 8.66 11.34 1.57
CA LYS A 340 9.14 11.03 2.92
C LYS A 340 9.23 9.51 3.10
N TYR A 341 10.31 9.04 3.72
CA TYR A 341 10.39 7.64 4.15
C TYR A 341 9.31 7.32 5.20
N ILE A 342 8.80 6.09 5.16
CA ILE A 342 7.78 5.61 6.10
C ILE A 342 8.42 5.24 7.45
N ASP A 343 9.62 4.68 7.41
CA ASP A 343 10.34 4.05 8.52
C ASP A 343 11.38 4.97 9.20
N ARG A 344 11.67 6.14 8.62
CA ARG A 344 12.66 7.09 9.15
C ARG A 344 12.30 8.54 8.85
N ASN A 345 12.85 9.46 9.65
CA ASN A 345 12.65 10.90 9.45
C ASN A 345 13.57 11.48 8.37
N ALA A 346 13.42 11.02 7.13
CA ALA A 346 14.18 11.49 5.98
C ALA A 346 13.29 11.58 4.72
N TRP A 347 13.80 12.23 3.68
CA TRP A 347 13.15 12.33 2.37
C TRP A 347 14.04 11.70 1.30
N PHE A 348 13.46 11.37 0.16
CA PHE A 348 14.16 10.83 -1.01
C PHE A 348 13.51 11.24 -2.32
N ILE A 349 14.31 11.22 -3.38
CA ILE A 349 13.91 11.57 -4.74
C ILE A 349 13.40 10.32 -5.45
N ILE A 350 12.36 10.48 -6.26
CA ILE A 350 11.81 9.45 -7.14
C ILE A 350 11.59 10.02 -8.56
N ASP A 351 11.21 9.14 -9.50
CA ASP A 351 10.78 9.51 -10.86
C ASP A 351 11.89 10.06 -11.78
N PHE A 352 12.99 9.33 -11.86
CA PHE A 352 14.13 9.58 -12.78
C PHE A 352 13.82 9.38 -14.28
N GLU A 353 12.55 9.36 -14.70
CA GLU A 353 12.17 9.14 -16.10
C GLU A 353 12.66 10.26 -17.03
N ASP A 354 12.76 11.48 -16.54
CA ASP A 354 13.35 12.61 -17.27
C ASP A 354 14.85 12.75 -17.06
N ALA A 355 15.46 11.97 -16.17
CA ALA A 355 16.90 12.05 -15.93
C ALA A 355 17.72 11.73 -17.20
N SER A 356 18.84 12.43 -17.36
CA SER A 356 19.78 12.25 -18.48
C SER A 356 21.18 12.67 -18.10
N GLU A 357 22.14 12.35 -18.98
CA GLU A 357 23.50 12.89 -18.91
C GLU A 357 23.47 14.40 -19.18
N TYR A 358 24.39 15.17 -18.59
CA TYR A 358 24.55 16.60 -18.88
C TYR A 358 25.84 16.87 -19.67
N PRO A 359 25.85 17.86 -20.60
CA PRO A 359 24.75 18.78 -20.95
C PRO A 359 23.59 18.07 -21.65
N ALA A 360 22.36 18.45 -21.29
CA ALA A 360 21.13 17.83 -21.79
C ALA A 360 20.40 18.79 -22.75
N PRO A 361 19.68 18.26 -23.76
CA PRO A 361 18.87 19.08 -24.66
C PRO A 361 17.60 19.59 -23.96
N GLY A 362 17.07 20.71 -24.42
CA GLY A 362 15.85 21.30 -23.87
C GLY A 362 14.62 20.39 -23.85
N ILE A 363 13.83 20.48 -22.78
CA ILE A 363 12.64 19.66 -22.54
C ILE A 363 11.37 20.51 -22.71
N ARG A 364 10.45 20.08 -23.60
CA ARG A 364 9.24 20.86 -23.93
C ARG A 364 7.97 20.43 -23.22
N HIS A 365 7.95 19.23 -22.65
CA HIS A 365 6.74 18.65 -22.05
C HIS A 365 6.56 19.04 -20.57
N LEU A 366 7.59 19.64 -19.95
CA LEU A 366 7.56 20.12 -18.58
C LEU A 366 6.85 21.47 -18.46
N ASP A 367 6.33 21.77 -17.26
CA ASP A 367 5.59 23.00 -17.00
C ASP A 367 6.54 24.15 -16.66
N ARG A 368 6.41 25.27 -17.38
CA ARG A 368 7.21 26.48 -17.20
C ARG A 368 6.96 27.18 -15.85
N SER A 369 5.85 26.88 -15.18
CA SER A 369 5.48 27.53 -13.91
C SER A 369 6.26 27.01 -12.70
N ASN A 370 6.88 25.84 -12.83
CA ASN A 370 7.55 25.13 -11.73
C ASN A 370 8.92 24.56 -12.12
N HIS A 371 9.46 24.94 -13.27
CA HIS A 371 10.80 24.55 -13.73
C HIS A 371 11.67 25.77 -14.05
N SER A 372 12.99 25.54 -14.03
CA SER A 372 13.99 26.51 -14.44
C SER A 372 13.71 27.00 -15.88
N PRO A 373 13.91 28.29 -16.19
CA PRO A 373 13.82 28.77 -17.57
C PRO A 373 14.86 28.13 -18.50
N GLU A 374 16.03 27.74 -17.98
CA GLU A 374 17.13 27.15 -18.75
C GLU A 374 16.78 25.78 -19.33
N ILE A 375 15.94 24.99 -18.65
CA ILE A 375 15.53 23.65 -19.11
C ILE A 375 14.82 23.66 -20.47
N PHE A 376 14.33 24.82 -20.91
CA PHE A 376 13.63 25.02 -22.18
C PHE A 376 14.53 25.56 -23.29
N LYS A 377 15.82 25.78 -23.02
CA LYS A 377 16.83 26.26 -23.99
C LYS A 377 17.45 25.09 -24.75
N ASP A 378 18.34 25.38 -25.69
CA ASP A 378 18.96 24.34 -26.52
C ASP A 378 19.73 23.30 -25.70
N PHE A 379 20.50 23.76 -24.71
CA PHE A 379 21.22 22.92 -23.78
C PHE A 379 21.21 23.50 -22.37
N HIS A 380 21.23 22.62 -21.38
CA HIS A 380 21.33 22.96 -19.96
C HIS A 380 22.13 21.91 -19.19
N ASP A 381 22.46 22.23 -17.94
CA ASP A 381 23.32 21.43 -17.07
C ASP A 381 22.72 21.26 -15.67
N THR A 382 23.57 20.95 -14.69
CA THR A 382 23.19 20.76 -13.28
C THR A 382 22.47 21.96 -12.64
N SER A 383 22.57 23.15 -13.22
CA SER A 383 21.92 24.37 -12.71
C SER A 383 20.39 24.26 -12.66
N VAL A 384 19.76 23.45 -13.53
CA VAL A 384 18.30 23.28 -13.54
C VAL A 384 17.81 22.56 -12.28
N ASP A 385 18.54 21.54 -11.80
CA ASP A 385 18.22 20.86 -10.55
C ASP A 385 18.41 21.79 -9.35
N MET A 386 19.44 22.65 -9.41
CA MET A 386 19.76 23.60 -8.35
C MET A 386 18.73 24.73 -8.26
N TRP A 387 18.22 25.20 -9.40
CA TRP A 387 17.07 26.10 -9.44
C TRP A 387 15.86 25.46 -8.76
N SER A 388 15.59 24.18 -9.04
CA SER A 388 14.50 23.43 -8.41
C SER A 388 14.64 23.32 -6.88
N ILE A 389 15.86 23.28 -6.33
CA ILE A 389 16.05 23.37 -4.87
C ILE A 389 15.54 24.70 -4.32
N GLY A 390 15.84 25.81 -4.99
CA GLY A 390 15.28 27.12 -4.64
C GLY A 390 13.75 27.11 -4.70
N TYR A 391 13.18 26.51 -5.75
CA TYR A 391 11.74 26.35 -5.90
C TYR A 391 11.11 25.50 -4.77
N LEU A 392 11.75 24.40 -4.35
CA LEU A 392 11.30 23.59 -3.21
C LEU A 392 11.23 24.43 -1.93
N ILE A 393 12.26 25.22 -1.64
CA ILE A 393 12.31 26.13 -0.47
C ILE A 393 11.15 27.12 -0.52
N MET A 394 10.99 27.80 -1.66
CA MET A 394 10.01 28.87 -1.83
C MET A 394 8.57 28.39 -1.73
N THR A 395 8.34 27.12 -2.05
CA THR A 395 6.99 26.59 -2.14
C THR A 395 6.62 25.68 -0.96
N ALA A 396 7.54 25.30 -0.07
CA ALA A 396 7.24 24.51 1.13
C ALA A 396 6.06 25.07 1.95
N HIS A 397 5.41 24.26 2.78
CA HIS A 397 4.33 24.75 3.67
C HIS A 397 4.86 25.58 4.86
N VAL A 398 6.17 25.82 4.90
CA VAL A 398 6.84 26.67 5.89
C VAL A 398 6.77 28.12 5.43
N LYS A 399 6.12 28.98 6.22
CA LYS A 399 6.14 30.42 5.97
C LYS A 399 7.49 31.00 6.39
N LEU A 400 8.39 31.18 5.43
CA LEU A 400 9.70 31.79 5.66
C LEU A 400 9.59 33.33 5.66
N PRO A 401 9.96 34.02 6.75
CA PRO A 401 10.05 35.48 6.78
C PRO A 401 10.94 36.03 5.65
N ILE A 402 10.72 37.28 5.23
CA ILE A 402 11.49 37.91 4.14
C ILE A 402 12.99 37.97 4.48
N ASN A 403 13.31 38.19 5.75
CA ASN A 403 14.69 38.27 6.23
C ASN A 403 15.35 36.90 6.47
N GLU A 404 14.60 35.80 6.33
CA GLU A 404 15.09 34.45 6.57
C GLU A 404 16.23 34.09 5.61
N THR A 405 17.33 33.62 6.17
CA THR A 405 18.55 33.28 5.45
C THR A 405 18.29 32.25 4.34
N LEU A 406 17.50 31.21 4.63
CA LEU A 406 17.13 30.19 3.65
C LEU A 406 16.31 30.75 2.48
N ARG A 407 15.43 31.73 2.74
CA ARG A 407 14.61 32.36 1.69
C ARG A 407 15.46 33.19 0.73
N LYS A 408 16.42 33.96 1.25
CA LYS A 408 17.38 34.71 0.42
C LYS A 408 18.21 33.76 -0.43
N TYR A 409 18.68 32.67 0.17
CA TYR A 409 19.45 31.65 -0.54
C TYR A 409 18.66 30.99 -1.67
N ALA A 410 17.37 30.72 -1.46
CA ALA A 410 16.49 30.22 -2.52
C ALA A 410 16.39 31.16 -3.72
N MET A 411 16.32 32.48 -3.49
CA MET A 411 16.32 33.46 -4.58
C MET A 411 17.63 33.46 -5.36
N GLU A 412 18.77 33.24 -4.71
CA GLU A 412 20.07 33.10 -5.37
C GLU A 412 20.15 31.82 -6.22
N LEU A 413 19.67 30.69 -5.70
CA LEU A 413 19.58 29.43 -6.45
C LEU A 413 18.70 29.55 -7.71
N MET A 414 17.65 30.36 -7.65
CA MET A 414 16.69 30.53 -8.75
C MET A 414 17.12 31.58 -9.78
N LYS A 415 18.33 32.15 -9.68
CA LYS A 415 18.89 33.01 -10.72
C LYS A 415 19.34 32.17 -11.91
N GLU A 416 19.22 32.76 -13.09
CA GLU A 416 19.70 32.18 -14.33
C GLU A 416 21.22 31.93 -14.27
N ASN A 417 21.63 30.71 -14.60
CA ASN A 417 23.02 30.23 -14.55
C ASN A 417 23.72 30.46 -13.19
N ALA A 418 22.99 30.32 -12.08
CA ALA A 418 23.57 30.43 -10.74
C ALA A 418 24.74 29.42 -10.58
N PRO A 419 25.98 29.88 -10.25
CA PRO A 419 27.14 29.01 -10.15
C PRO A 419 27.20 28.29 -8.79
N ILE A 420 26.09 27.66 -8.40
CA ILE A 420 25.92 27.01 -7.09
C ILE A 420 25.72 25.52 -7.32
N SER A 421 26.73 24.71 -7.00
CA SER A 421 26.62 23.25 -7.05
C SER A 421 25.87 22.69 -5.83
N ALA A 422 25.44 21.43 -5.92
CA ALA A 422 24.86 20.70 -4.79
C ALA A 422 25.81 20.63 -3.58
N GLU A 423 27.13 20.49 -3.81
CA GLU A 423 28.14 20.50 -2.75
C GLU A 423 28.20 21.86 -2.02
N ILE A 424 28.20 22.97 -2.76
CA ILE A 424 28.17 24.32 -2.18
C ILE A 424 26.89 24.51 -1.36
N ALA A 425 25.74 24.09 -1.87
CA ALA A 425 24.46 24.19 -1.18
C ALA A 425 24.37 23.31 0.08
N LEU A 426 24.96 22.11 0.07
CA LEU A 426 25.13 21.30 1.30
C LEU A 426 26.01 22.02 2.32
N GLY A 427 27.11 22.63 1.87
CA GLY A 427 27.98 23.44 2.71
C GLY A 427 27.21 24.59 3.38
N PHE A 428 26.39 25.30 2.62
CA PHE A 428 25.52 26.36 3.13
C PHE A 428 24.54 25.83 4.20
N LEU A 429 23.82 24.74 3.92
CA LEU A 429 22.89 24.15 4.89
C LEU A 429 23.60 23.73 6.17
N TRP A 430 24.77 23.09 6.04
CA TRP A 430 25.54 22.66 7.20
C TRP A 430 26.00 23.85 8.04
N GLN A 431 26.53 24.91 7.42
CA GLN A 431 27.00 26.09 8.16
C GLN A 431 25.89 26.78 8.95
N ASN A 432 24.69 26.90 8.36
CA ASN A 432 23.59 27.67 8.94
C ASN A 432 22.64 26.84 9.81
N TYR A 433 22.55 25.52 9.58
CA TYR A 433 21.55 24.66 10.21
C TYR A 433 22.12 23.34 10.79
N LYS A 434 23.44 23.28 11.08
CA LYS A 434 24.12 22.10 11.66
C LYS A 434 23.43 21.51 12.89
N GLU A 435 22.82 22.34 13.75
CA GLU A 435 22.23 21.87 14.99
C GLU A 435 21.00 21.01 14.72
N ILE A 436 20.15 21.46 13.79
CA ILE A 436 19.00 20.69 13.31
C ILE A 436 19.47 19.35 12.72
N LEU A 437 20.49 19.39 11.87
CA LEU A 437 20.99 18.20 11.17
C LEU A 437 21.61 17.19 12.15
N ARG A 438 22.45 17.63 13.09
CA ARG A 438 23.09 16.75 14.08
C ARG A 438 22.10 16.11 15.03
N LEU A 439 21.09 16.84 15.49
CA LEU A 439 20.06 16.30 16.36
C LEU A 439 19.29 15.14 15.71
N GLU A 440 19.24 15.12 14.38
CA GLU A 440 18.54 14.11 13.59
C GLU A 440 19.49 13.04 13.01
N GLY A 441 20.74 13.00 13.47
CA GLY A 441 21.72 11.99 13.07
C GLY A 441 22.36 12.19 11.70
N PHE A 442 22.21 13.37 11.10
CA PHE A 442 22.88 13.71 9.84
C PHE A 442 24.27 14.32 10.11
N PHE A 443 25.27 13.83 9.38
CA PHE A 443 26.67 14.25 9.50
C PHE A 443 27.14 14.93 8.23
N ARG A 444 28.12 15.83 8.33
CA ARG A 444 28.69 16.50 7.17
C ARG A 444 29.15 15.46 6.14
N VAL A 445 28.63 15.53 4.93
CA VAL A 445 29.15 14.77 3.78
C VAL A 445 30.59 15.22 3.58
N THR A 446 31.54 14.33 3.90
CA THR A 446 32.97 14.54 3.62
C THR A 446 33.30 13.77 2.35
N ASN A 447 34.12 14.34 1.48
CA ASN A 447 34.51 13.70 0.23
C ASN A 447 35.20 12.37 0.56
N ARG A 448 34.67 11.27 0.03
CA ARG A 448 35.34 9.96 0.02
C ARG A 448 36.19 9.85 -1.23
#